data_AF-A0A5C3N4Z5-F1
#
_entry.id   AF-A0A5C3N4Z5-F1
#
_cell.length_a   1.000
_cell.length_b   1.000
_cell.length_c   1.000
_cell.angle_alpha   90.00
_cell.angle_beta   90.00
_cell.angle_gamma   90.00
#
_symmetry.space_group_name_H-M   'P 1'
#
loop_
_entity.id
_entity.type
_entity.pdbx_description
1 polymer ?
#
loop_
_entity_poly.entity_id
_entity_poly.type
_entity_poly.pdbx_seq_one_letter_code
_entity_poly.pdbx_strand_id
1 'polypeptide(L)'
;MTVKLFIRHVLGVNADHDGLYRKTAAYYGTVEQQGRLTLHLHLLLWIANSLSPHEIRNRMMDPQSGFQRKMIDYLESVHQGEFIGRTMTEVQNDILYASSDPDYKDPTQTLPEAPPYPCNHQSDQKCKNCKKGDIWWGSFKNVTNDLLYRSNIHSCGDHCMVKGECKARFPRPYVEETTVDEKDEYITLRKLERRLNTFTPALTYLLRSNSDVTSLLSGTALKSVVAYVTDYITKTPLKTYTIFQTIRDV
;
A
#
# COMPACT_ATOMS: atom_id res chain seq x y z
N MET A 1 -2.19 -20.59 5.72
CA MET A 1 -3.15 -20.57 4.59
C MET A 1 -3.24 -19.18 3.96
N THR A 2 -3.49 -18.12 4.75
CA THR A 2 -3.65 -16.72 4.29
C THR A 2 -2.47 -16.16 3.49
N VAL A 3 -1.22 -16.35 3.97
CA VAL A 3 -0.02 -15.87 3.27
C VAL A 3 0.12 -16.46 1.86
N LYS A 4 -0.21 -17.75 1.68
CA LYS A 4 -0.17 -18.40 0.36
C LYS A 4 -1.24 -17.82 -0.58
N LEU A 5 -2.43 -17.50 -0.06
CA LEU A 5 -3.49 -16.86 -0.84
C LEU A 5 -3.09 -15.44 -1.26
N PHE A 6 -2.46 -14.68 -0.37
CA PHE A 6 -1.95 -13.34 -0.69
C PHE A 6 -0.89 -13.40 -1.80
N ILE A 7 0.12 -14.27 -1.67
CA ILE A 7 1.18 -14.43 -2.67
C ILE A 7 0.62 -14.85 -4.04
N ARG A 8 -0.34 -15.78 -4.07
CA ARG A 8 -0.93 -16.24 -5.33
C ARG A 8 -1.88 -15.21 -5.95
N HIS A 9 -2.87 -14.75 -5.20
CA HIS A 9 -4.00 -13.99 -5.76
C HIS A 9 -3.79 -12.48 -5.74
N VAL A 10 -2.98 -11.93 -4.82
CA VAL A 10 -2.68 -10.50 -4.79
C VAL A 10 -1.39 -10.20 -5.56
N LEU A 11 -0.36 -11.04 -5.40
CA LEU A 11 0.93 -10.83 -6.07
C LEU A 11 1.07 -11.60 -7.39
N GLY A 12 0.10 -12.43 -7.77
CA GLY A 12 0.09 -13.11 -9.07
C GLY A 12 1.18 -14.20 -9.22
N VAL A 13 1.73 -14.71 -8.12
CA VAL A 13 2.76 -15.77 -8.18
C VAL A 13 2.13 -17.10 -8.56
N ASN A 14 2.61 -17.71 -9.63
CA ASN A 14 2.07 -18.96 -10.20
C ASN A 14 0.56 -18.88 -10.46
N ALA A 15 0.08 -17.68 -10.80
CA ALA A 15 -1.29 -17.42 -11.23
C ALA A 15 -1.35 -17.25 -12.75
N ASP A 16 -2.55 -17.39 -13.30
CA ASP A 16 -2.89 -17.12 -14.71
C ASP A 16 -3.19 -15.64 -14.98
N HIS A 17 -2.98 -14.78 -13.99
CA HIS A 17 -3.19 -13.34 -14.05
C HIS A 17 -1.98 -12.59 -13.48
N ASP A 18 -1.84 -11.32 -13.87
CA ASP A 18 -0.84 -10.42 -13.29
C ASP A 18 -1.14 -10.13 -11.81
N GLY A 19 -0.09 -9.84 -11.04
CA GLY A 19 -0.22 -9.35 -9.67
C GLY A 19 -0.57 -7.86 -9.61
N LEU A 20 -0.83 -7.36 -8.40
CA LEU A 20 -1.14 -5.96 -8.14
C LEU A 20 -0.08 -5.00 -8.70
N TYR A 21 1.20 -5.39 -8.63
CA TYR A 21 2.34 -4.61 -9.14
C TYR A 21 2.82 -5.08 -10.52
N ARG A 22 1.95 -5.75 -11.29
CA ARG A 22 2.23 -6.49 -12.55
C ARG A 22 2.84 -7.88 -12.34
N LYS A 23 3.25 -8.50 -13.45
CA LYS A 23 3.83 -9.84 -13.51
C LYS A 23 5.01 -9.99 -12.55
N THR A 24 4.84 -10.85 -11.57
CA THR A 24 5.92 -11.24 -10.66
C THR A 24 6.90 -12.17 -11.36
N ALA A 25 8.18 -11.82 -11.38
CA ALA A 25 9.27 -12.65 -11.89
C ALA A 25 9.79 -13.63 -10.83
N ALA A 26 9.94 -13.15 -9.60
CA ALA A 26 10.40 -13.95 -8.47
C ALA A 26 9.90 -13.34 -7.16
N TYR A 27 9.90 -14.14 -6.10
CA TYR A 27 9.68 -13.65 -4.75
C TYR A 27 10.52 -14.46 -3.77
N TYR A 28 10.84 -13.84 -2.65
CA TYR A 28 11.35 -14.52 -1.47
C TYR A 28 10.61 -13.98 -0.27
N GLY A 29 10.06 -14.84 0.58
CA GLY A 29 9.36 -14.42 1.77
C GLY A 29 9.59 -15.35 2.95
N THR A 30 9.69 -14.76 4.14
CA THR A 30 9.73 -15.49 5.41
C THR A 30 8.57 -15.07 6.29
N VAL A 31 8.00 -16.04 7.00
CA VAL A 31 6.95 -15.80 8.00
C VAL A 31 7.56 -15.94 9.37
N GLU A 32 7.53 -14.87 10.15
CA GLU A 32 7.92 -14.87 11.56
C GLU A 32 6.68 -14.80 12.46
N GLN A 33 6.72 -15.50 13.58
CA GLN A 33 5.76 -15.31 14.66
C GLN A 33 6.33 -14.25 15.60
N GLN A 34 5.64 -13.12 15.74
CA GLN A 34 6.00 -12.14 16.77
C GLN A 34 5.43 -12.54 18.13
N GLY A 35 5.97 -11.97 19.21
CA GLY A 35 5.70 -12.30 20.61
C GLY A 35 4.27 -12.04 21.12
N ARG A 36 3.27 -12.04 20.22
CA ARG A 36 1.84 -11.88 20.48
C ARG A 36 0.97 -12.77 19.58
N LEU A 37 1.50 -13.90 19.11
CA LEU A 37 0.81 -14.86 18.23
C LEU A 37 0.38 -14.29 16.86
N THR A 38 0.94 -13.14 16.44
CA THR A 38 0.72 -12.58 15.11
C THR A 38 1.78 -13.07 14.13
N LEU A 39 1.35 -13.40 12.91
CA LEU A 39 2.23 -13.80 11.81
C LEU A 39 2.61 -12.57 11.01
N HIS A 40 3.90 -12.29 10.89
CA HIS A 40 4.41 -11.21 10.05
C HIS A 40 5.16 -11.80 8.87
N LEU A 41 4.88 -11.26 7.68
CA LEU A 41 5.50 -11.66 6.43
C LEU A 41 6.51 -10.59 6.02
N HIS A 42 7.79 -10.96 6.00
CA HIS A 42 8.83 -10.17 5.32
C HIS A 42 8.97 -10.72 3.91
N LEU A 43 8.84 -9.87 2.89
CA LEU A 43 8.77 -10.30 1.50
C LEU A 43 9.59 -9.38 0.60
N LEU A 44 10.40 -9.97 -0.27
CA LEU A 44 10.96 -9.34 -1.45
C LEU A 44 10.23 -9.86 -2.69
N LEU A 45 9.85 -8.94 -3.56
CA LEU A 45 9.13 -9.21 -4.80
C LEU A 45 9.89 -8.59 -5.97
N TRP A 46 10.18 -9.38 -7.00
CA TRP A 46 10.79 -8.91 -8.23
C TRP A 46 9.73 -8.86 -9.32
N ILE A 47 9.57 -7.70 -9.94
CA ILE A 47 8.63 -7.50 -11.04
C ILE A 47 9.36 -7.76 -12.37
N ALA A 48 8.70 -8.47 -13.27
CA ALA A 48 9.26 -8.79 -14.58
C ALA A 48 9.47 -7.51 -15.40
N ASN A 49 10.57 -7.47 -16.16
CA ASN A 49 10.95 -6.32 -17.00
C ASN A 49 11.17 -5.01 -16.23
N SER A 50 11.46 -5.07 -14.93
CA SER A 50 11.91 -3.92 -14.18
C SER A 50 13.26 -3.43 -14.72
N LEU A 51 13.29 -2.18 -15.14
CA LEU A 51 14.52 -1.50 -15.54
C LEU A 51 15.47 -1.34 -14.36
N SER A 52 16.77 -1.40 -14.63
CA SER A 52 17.77 -1.03 -13.63
C SER A 52 17.64 0.46 -13.25
N PRO A 53 18.06 0.86 -12.04
CA PRO A 53 18.05 2.26 -11.65
C PRO A 53 18.77 3.19 -12.65
N HIS A 54 19.84 2.70 -13.28
CA HIS A 54 20.57 3.44 -14.30
C HIS A 54 19.75 3.63 -15.60
N GLU A 55 19.03 2.61 -16.05
CA GLU A 55 18.14 2.72 -17.22
C GLU A 55 16.94 3.62 -16.94
N ILE A 56 16.35 3.53 -15.74
CA ILE A 56 15.27 4.43 -15.31
C ILE A 56 15.77 5.86 -15.39
N ARG A 57 16.93 6.14 -14.77
CA ARG A 57 17.60 7.44 -14.83
C ARG A 57 17.76 7.95 -16.25
N ASN A 58 18.39 7.18 -17.14
CA ASN A 58 18.64 7.61 -18.51
C ASN A 58 17.33 7.93 -19.27
N ARG A 59 16.26 7.17 -19.03
CA ARG A 59 14.96 7.40 -19.67
C ARG A 59 14.17 8.54 -19.05
N MET A 60 14.34 8.80 -17.75
CA MET A 60 13.75 9.97 -17.08
C MET A 60 14.31 11.27 -17.65
N MET A 61 15.58 11.26 -18.09
CA MET A 61 16.26 12.42 -18.66
C MET A 61 15.99 12.65 -20.15
N ASP A 62 15.31 11.73 -20.84
CA ASP A 62 14.98 11.87 -22.25
C ASP A 62 13.64 12.61 -22.41
N PRO A 63 13.64 13.91 -22.81
CA PRO A 63 12.42 14.69 -22.95
C PRO A 63 11.50 14.17 -24.07
N GLN A 64 12.02 13.34 -24.97
CA GLN A 64 11.29 12.79 -26.11
C GLN A 64 10.62 11.44 -25.80
N SER A 65 11.03 10.75 -24.73
CA SER A 65 10.65 9.35 -24.49
C SER A 65 9.21 9.17 -23.98
N GLY A 66 8.57 10.22 -23.44
CA GLY A 66 7.32 10.12 -22.69
C GLY A 66 7.39 9.19 -21.47
N PHE A 67 8.59 8.67 -21.12
CA PHE A 67 8.80 7.69 -20.06
C PHE A 67 8.56 8.30 -18.69
N GLN A 68 9.06 9.52 -18.46
CA GLN A 68 8.85 10.26 -17.21
C GLN A 68 7.36 10.34 -16.86
N ARG A 69 6.52 10.73 -17.81
CA ARG A 69 5.07 10.81 -17.61
C ARG A 69 4.47 9.45 -17.24
N LYS A 70 4.79 8.39 -17.99
CA LYS A 70 4.31 7.04 -17.69
C LYS A 70 4.78 6.52 -16.33
N MET A 71 5.99 6.89 -15.92
CA MET A 71 6.54 6.53 -14.61
C MET A 71 5.79 7.25 -13.49
N ILE A 72 5.53 8.56 -13.65
CA ILE A 72 4.73 9.34 -12.70
C ILE A 72 3.31 8.78 -12.62
N ASP A 73 2.63 8.57 -13.76
CA ASP A 73 1.27 8.00 -13.82
C ASP A 73 1.21 6.65 -13.09
N TYR A 74 2.22 5.79 -13.28
CA TYR A 74 2.32 4.52 -12.56
C TYR A 74 2.51 4.74 -11.06
N LEU A 75 3.47 5.57 -10.64
CA LEU A 75 3.75 5.79 -9.23
C LEU A 75 2.54 6.39 -8.49
N GLU A 76 1.85 7.37 -9.07
CA GLU A 76 0.64 7.97 -8.50
C GLU A 76 -0.55 6.98 -8.43
N SER A 77 -0.60 6.00 -9.34
CA SER A 77 -1.62 4.94 -9.29
C SER A 77 -1.46 4.00 -8.09
N VAL A 78 -0.23 3.86 -7.57
CA VAL A 78 0.09 2.95 -6.45
C VAL A 78 0.57 3.65 -5.18
N HIS A 79 0.82 4.95 -5.21
CA HIS A 79 1.20 5.78 -4.06
C HIS A 79 0.31 7.02 -4.01
N GLN A 80 -0.72 6.98 -3.17
CA GLN A 80 -1.61 8.10 -2.94
C GLN A 80 -1.38 8.69 -1.55
N GLY A 81 -1.42 10.02 -1.52
CA GLY A 81 -1.10 10.83 -0.35
C GLY A 81 -2.31 11.54 0.26
N GLU A 82 -3.50 11.30 -0.29
CA GLU A 82 -4.76 11.99 -0.03
C GLU A 82 -5.95 11.02 -0.06
N PHE A 83 -7.11 11.48 0.40
CA PHE A 83 -8.36 10.75 0.20
C PHE A 83 -8.78 10.75 -1.27
N ILE A 84 -9.42 9.67 -1.71
CA ILE A 84 -9.77 9.44 -3.11
C ILE A 84 -10.94 10.34 -3.49
N GLY A 85 -10.63 11.45 -4.18
CA GLY A 85 -11.62 12.37 -4.75
C GLY A 85 -12.48 13.12 -3.73
N ARG A 86 -12.04 13.18 -2.46
CA ARG A 86 -12.71 13.88 -1.36
C ARG A 86 -11.69 14.50 -0.42
N THR A 87 -12.10 15.48 0.37
CA THR A 87 -11.34 16.04 1.49
C THR A 87 -11.54 15.22 2.77
N MET A 88 -10.63 15.34 3.74
CA MET A 88 -10.79 14.71 5.05
C MET A 88 -12.13 15.04 5.72
N THR A 89 -12.57 16.30 5.65
CA THR A 89 -13.83 16.75 6.25
C THR A 89 -15.04 16.10 5.60
N GLU A 90 -15.05 15.99 4.26
CA GLU A 90 -16.13 15.30 3.54
C GLU A 90 -16.18 13.82 3.90
N VAL A 91 -15.02 13.15 3.95
CA VAL A 91 -14.94 11.73 4.35
C VAL A 91 -15.44 11.54 5.78
N GLN A 92 -15.07 12.42 6.72
CA GLN A 92 -15.59 12.36 8.08
C GLN A 92 -17.12 12.49 8.12
N ASN A 93 -17.69 13.43 7.36
CA ASN A 93 -19.14 13.61 7.29
C ASN A 93 -19.84 12.40 6.65
N ASP A 94 -19.28 11.82 5.59
CA ASP A 94 -19.80 10.62 4.95
C ASP A 94 -19.84 9.44 5.94
N ILE A 95 -18.77 9.25 6.72
CA ILE A 95 -18.67 8.20 7.73
C ILE A 95 -19.68 8.43 8.85
N LEU A 96 -19.83 9.66 9.34
CA LEU A 96 -20.81 10.00 10.37
C LEU A 96 -22.24 9.72 9.89
N TYR A 97 -22.55 10.12 8.66
CA TYR A 97 -23.85 9.84 8.03
C TYR A 97 -24.08 8.33 7.88
N ALA A 98 -23.12 7.60 7.32
CA ALA A 98 -23.23 6.15 7.16
C ALA A 98 -23.37 5.43 8.50
N SER A 99 -22.62 5.84 9.52
CA SER A 99 -22.68 5.25 10.86
C SER A 99 -24.00 5.52 11.60
N SER A 100 -24.84 6.43 11.10
CA SER A 100 -26.19 6.66 11.64
C SER A 100 -27.21 5.62 11.16
N ASP A 101 -26.90 4.89 10.09
CA ASP A 101 -27.71 3.78 9.58
C ASP A 101 -27.46 2.52 10.43
N PRO A 102 -28.50 1.88 11.00
CA PRO A 102 -28.36 0.63 11.75
C PRO A 102 -27.73 -0.52 10.96
N ASP A 103 -27.83 -0.51 9.63
CA ASP A 103 -27.29 -1.56 8.76
C ASP A 103 -25.82 -1.33 8.37
N TYR A 104 -25.25 -0.16 8.70
CA TYR A 104 -23.85 0.13 8.42
C TYR A 104 -22.90 -0.78 9.20
N LYS A 105 -21.84 -1.23 8.53
CA LYS A 105 -20.78 -2.06 9.10
C LYS A 105 -19.44 -1.40 8.88
N ASP A 106 -18.67 -1.28 9.95
CA ASP A 106 -17.29 -0.77 9.89
C ASP A 106 -16.47 -1.63 8.91
N PRO A 107 -15.90 -1.04 7.84
CA PRO A 107 -15.18 -1.80 6.83
C PRO A 107 -13.90 -2.47 7.33
N THR A 108 -13.37 -2.07 8.51
CA THR A 108 -12.24 -2.74 9.16
C THR A 108 -12.63 -4.11 9.76
N GLN A 109 -13.94 -4.38 9.87
CA GLN A 109 -14.50 -5.60 10.46
C GLN A 109 -15.24 -6.48 9.43
N THR A 110 -15.16 -6.13 8.15
CA THR A 110 -15.83 -6.86 7.07
C THR A 110 -14.83 -7.33 6.01
N LEU A 111 -15.22 -8.34 5.24
CA LEU A 111 -14.44 -8.79 4.09
C LEU A 111 -14.68 -7.86 2.89
N PRO A 112 -13.66 -7.66 2.03
CA PRO A 112 -13.83 -6.90 0.82
C PRO A 112 -14.81 -7.55 -0.15
N GLU A 113 -15.65 -6.74 -0.78
CA GLU A 113 -16.54 -7.17 -1.85
C GLU A 113 -15.75 -7.29 -3.15
N ALA A 114 -15.85 -8.45 -3.81
CA ALA A 114 -15.18 -8.67 -5.09
C ALA A 114 -15.82 -7.80 -6.19
N PRO A 115 -15.02 -7.24 -7.13
CA PRO A 115 -15.57 -6.54 -8.27
C PRO A 115 -16.37 -7.49 -9.17
N PRO A 116 -17.38 -6.99 -9.89
CA PRO A 116 -18.04 -7.79 -10.92
C PRO A 116 -17.06 -8.18 -12.02
N TYR A 117 -17.31 -9.31 -12.69
CA TYR A 117 -16.50 -9.74 -13.83
C TYR A 117 -16.44 -8.67 -14.93
N PRO A 118 -15.26 -8.42 -15.52
CA PRO A 118 -15.10 -7.43 -16.57
C PRO A 118 -15.86 -7.84 -17.84
N CYS A 119 -16.35 -6.84 -18.57
CA CYS A 119 -16.97 -7.05 -19.86
C CYS A 119 -15.91 -7.16 -20.97
N ASN A 120 -16.19 -7.94 -22.03
CA ASN A 120 -15.34 -8.04 -23.22
C ASN A 120 -15.57 -6.88 -24.22
N HIS A 121 -16.15 -5.77 -23.77
CA HIS A 121 -16.47 -4.61 -24.58
C HIS A 121 -16.11 -3.33 -23.81
N GLN A 122 -15.98 -2.21 -24.53
CA GLN A 122 -15.79 -0.91 -23.90
C GLN A 122 -16.98 -0.54 -23.00
N SER A 123 -16.75 0.34 -22.03
CA SER A 123 -17.80 0.72 -21.07
C SER A 123 -19.07 1.19 -21.80
N ASP A 124 -20.20 0.54 -21.49
CA ASP A 124 -21.50 0.82 -22.10
C ASP A 124 -22.56 1.00 -21.00
N GLN A 125 -23.21 2.16 -21.00
CA GLN A 125 -24.29 2.50 -20.07
C GLN A 125 -25.51 1.57 -20.21
N LYS A 126 -25.70 0.91 -21.35
CA LYS A 126 -26.79 -0.07 -21.53
C LYS A 126 -26.43 -1.44 -20.95
N CYS A 127 -25.15 -1.74 -20.76
CA CYS A 127 -24.70 -2.99 -20.17
C CYS A 127 -24.92 -3.02 -18.66
N LYS A 128 -25.66 -4.04 -18.19
CA LYS A 128 -25.93 -4.25 -16.75
C LYS A 128 -24.65 -4.50 -15.96
N ASN A 129 -23.66 -5.20 -16.53
CA ASN A 129 -22.40 -5.49 -15.85
C ASN A 129 -21.49 -4.25 -15.76
N CYS A 130 -21.44 -3.40 -16.79
CA CYS A 130 -20.74 -2.12 -16.72
C CYS A 130 -21.31 -1.23 -15.61
N LYS A 131 -22.65 -1.12 -15.53
CA LYS A 131 -23.33 -0.40 -14.43
C LYS A 131 -22.96 -0.95 -13.05
N LYS A 132 -22.94 -2.28 -12.88
CA LYS A 132 -22.50 -2.90 -11.62
C LYS A 132 -21.04 -2.56 -11.32
N GLY A 133 -20.18 -2.54 -12.34
CA GLY A 133 -18.78 -2.14 -12.22
C GLY A 133 -18.64 -0.71 -11.75
N ASP A 134 -19.38 0.22 -12.35
CA ASP A 134 -19.36 1.64 -11.97
C ASP A 134 -19.83 1.85 -10.52
N ILE A 135 -20.91 1.16 -10.12
CA ILE A 135 -21.40 1.17 -8.73
C ILE A 135 -20.33 0.60 -7.78
N TRP A 136 -19.70 -0.52 -8.14
CA TRP A 136 -18.65 -1.11 -7.33
C TRP A 136 -17.44 -0.19 -7.21
N TRP A 137 -17.01 0.50 -8.27
CA TRP A 137 -15.93 1.48 -8.22
C TRP A 137 -16.27 2.68 -7.33
N GLY A 138 -17.53 3.13 -7.31
CA GLY A 138 -18.02 4.12 -6.36
C GLY A 138 -17.91 3.63 -4.91
N SER A 139 -18.41 2.42 -4.65
CA SER A 139 -18.31 1.76 -3.34
C SER A 139 -16.85 1.57 -2.91
N PHE A 140 -15.97 1.11 -3.81
CA PHE A 140 -14.55 0.94 -3.58
C PHE A 140 -13.88 2.21 -3.06
N LYS A 141 -14.16 3.37 -3.69
CA LYS A 141 -13.60 4.65 -3.26
C LYS A 141 -14.09 5.04 -1.87
N ASN A 142 -15.40 4.93 -1.63
CA ASN A 142 -16.02 5.29 -0.35
C ASN A 142 -15.49 4.41 0.79
N VAL A 143 -15.47 3.09 0.58
CA VAL A 143 -14.97 2.11 1.55
C VAL A 143 -13.48 2.30 1.81
N THR A 144 -12.68 2.59 0.77
CA THR A 144 -11.25 2.87 0.94
C THR A 144 -11.03 4.15 1.75
N ASN A 145 -11.77 5.22 1.48
CA ASN A 145 -11.69 6.45 2.27
C ASN A 145 -12.08 6.24 3.74
N ASP A 146 -13.10 5.44 3.99
CA ASP A 146 -13.52 5.05 5.34
C ASP A 146 -12.39 4.31 6.09
N LEU A 147 -11.80 3.28 5.45
CA LEU A 147 -10.64 2.56 5.97
C LEU A 147 -9.46 3.49 6.26
N LEU A 148 -9.17 4.42 5.36
CA LEU A 148 -8.08 5.38 5.52
C LEU A 148 -8.31 6.26 6.74
N TYR A 149 -9.52 6.79 6.90
CA TYR A 149 -9.89 7.65 8.02
C TYR A 149 -9.74 6.92 9.36
N ARG A 150 -10.23 5.67 9.43
CA ARG A 150 -10.20 4.88 10.67
C ARG A 150 -8.81 4.38 11.05
N SER A 151 -7.99 4.00 10.07
CA SER A 151 -6.79 3.19 10.33
C SER A 151 -5.48 3.75 9.79
N ASN A 152 -5.50 4.78 8.93
CA ASN A 152 -4.28 5.30 8.27
C ASN A 152 -3.92 6.74 8.65
N ILE A 153 -4.75 7.44 9.42
CA ILE A 153 -4.43 8.76 9.96
C ILE A 153 -3.61 8.61 11.24
N HIS A 154 -2.47 9.29 11.30
CA HIS A 154 -1.64 9.36 12.48
C HIS A 154 -2.01 10.55 13.38
N SER A 155 -2.46 10.23 14.59
CA SER A 155 -2.61 11.18 15.69
C SER A 155 -1.48 10.97 16.69
N CYS A 156 -0.68 12.01 16.95
CA CYS A 156 0.40 11.89 17.93
C CYS A 156 -0.16 11.70 19.34
N GLY A 157 0.46 10.83 20.12
CA GLY A 157 0.23 10.69 21.56
C GLY A 157 1.52 10.32 22.29
N ASP A 158 1.45 10.09 23.59
CA ASP A 158 2.63 9.91 24.46
C ASP A 158 3.57 8.78 24.00
N HIS A 159 3.02 7.74 23.35
CA HIS A 159 3.77 6.57 22.89
C HIS A 159 4.62 6.82 21.63
N CYS A 160 4.36 7.88 20.87
CA CYS A 160 5.11 8.18 19.64
C CYS A 160 6.07 9.37 19.77
N MET A 161 5.89 10.21 20.78
CA MET A 161 6.68 11.44 20.95
C MET A 161 8.00 11.15 21.67
N VAL A 162 9.12 11.44 21.02
CA VAL A 162 10.47 11.28 21.58
C VAL A 162 11.18 12.62 21.44
N LYS A 163 11.54 13.24 22.58
CA LYS A 163 12.20 14.57 22.62
C LYS A 163 11.45 15.66 21.84
N GLY A 164 10.12 15.63 21.86
CA GLY A 164 9.28 16.60 21.14
C GLY A 164 9.09 16.31 19.64
N GLU A 165 9.70 15.25 19.12
CA GLU A 165 9.54 14.82 17.73
C GLU A 165 8.74 13.52 17.64
N CYS A 166 7.87 13.40 16.63
CA CYS A 166 7.17 12.15 16.38
C CYS A 166 8.17 11.12 15.81
N LYS A 167 8.33 9.98 16.49
CA LYS A 167 9.17 8.86 16.04
C LYS A 167 8.78 8.34 14.65
N ALA A 168 7.50 8.45 14.29
CA ALA A 168 6.97 8.10 12.97
C ALA A 168 7.08 9.24 11.94
N ARG A 169 7.73 10.36 12.30
CA ARG A 169 8.02 11.53 11.43
C ARG A 169 6.79 12.23 10.86
N PHE A 170 5.73 12.29 11.65
CA PHE A 170 4.55 13.10 11.34
C PHE A 170 4.63 14.50 11.97
N PRO A 171 4.07 15.54 11.33
CA PRO A 171 3.44 15.52 10.00
C PRO A 171 4.47 15.40 8.86
N ARG A 172 4.13 14.67 7.80
CA ARG A 172 4.93 14.61 6.56
C ARG A 172 4.90 15.97 5.83
N PRO A 173 5.86 16.27 4.95
CA PRO A 173 5.82 17.45 4.08
C PRO A 173 4.54 17.47 3.23
N TYR A 174 4.00 18.67 3.01
CA TYR A 174 2.92 18.87 2.04
C TYR A 174 3.52 19.06 0.66
N VAL A 175 2.98 18.36 -0.32
CA VAL A 175 3.43 18.39 -1.72
C VAL A 175 2.19 18.47 -2.60
N GLU A 176 1.99 19.60 -3.27
CA GLU A 176 0.79 19.87 -4.05
C GLU A 176 0.70 18.99 -5.31
N GLU A 177 1.82 18.81 -6.00
CA GLU A 177 1.93 18.02 -7.22
C GLU A 177 3.21 17.21 -7.24
N THR A 178 3.21 16.10 -7.97
CA THR A 178 4.40 15.27 -8.10
C THR A 178 5.47 16.01 -8.91
N THR A 179 6.65 16.18 -8.33
CA THR A 179 7.78 16.85 -8.98
C THR A 179 8.94 15.90 -9.18
N VAL A 180 9.77 16.19 -10.19
CA VAL A 180 11.03 15.50 -10.43
C VAL A 180 12.14 16.53 -10.26
N ASP A 181 13.05 16.28 -9.31
CA ASP A 181 14.21 17.15 -9.12
C ASP A 181 15.17 16.99 -10.30
N GLU A 182 15.51 18.08 -10.99
CA GLU A 182 16.38 18.06 -12.17
C GLU A 182 17.85 17.74 -11.85
N LYS A 183 18.29 17.93 -10.59
CA LYS A 183 19.69 17.73 -10.18
C LYS A 183 19.92 16.34 -9.62
N ASP A 184 19.02 15.90 -8.74
CA ASP A 184 19.17 14.62 -8.01
C ASP A 184 18.19 13.54 -8.50
N GLU A 185 17.34 13.86 -9.48
CA GLU A 185 16.43 12.94 -10.19
C GLU A 185 15.44 12.23 -9.25
N TYR A 186 15.24 12.83 -8.08
CA TYR A 186 14.36 12.32 -7.05
C TYR A 186 12.92 12.72 -7.37
N ILE A 187 12.03 11.72 -7.46
CA ILE A 187 10.59 11.96 -7.63
C ILE A 187 9.99 12.21 -6.25
N THR A 188 9.51 13.42 -6.04
CA THR A 188 8.73 13.78 -4.86
C THR A 188 7.26 13.65 -5.20
N LEU A 189 6.63 12.60 -4.67
CA LEU A 189 5.22 12.32 -4.93
C LEU A 189 4.31 13.30 -4.20
N ARG A 190 3.20 13.64 -4.85
CA ARG A 190 2.09 14.41 -4.28
C ARG A 190 1.66 13.86 -2.92
N LYS A 191 1.46 14.77 -1.96
CA LYS A 191 1.08 14.49 -0.57
C LYS A 191 0.25 15.63 -0.01
N LEU A 192 -1.07 15.51 -0.10
CA LEU A 192 -1.98 16.54 0.42
C LEU A 192 -2.32 16.32 1.90
N GLU A 193 -2.45 15.06 2.34
CA GLU A 193 -2.80 14.74 3.72
C GLU A 193 -1.55 14.41 4.55
N ARG A 194 -0.98 15.43 5.18
CA ARG A 194 0.29 15.35 5.92
C ARG A 194 0.31 14.34 7.07
N ARG A 195 -0.86 14.01 7.61
CA ARG A 195 -1.07 13.07 8.72
C ARG A 195 -1.51 11.68 8.28
N LEU A 196 -1.82 11.50 7.00
CA LEU A 196 -2.16 10.20 6.42
C LEU A 196 -0.88 9.48 6.00
N ASN A 197 -0.83 8.16 6.14
CA ASN A 197 0.18 7.36 5.45
C ASN A 197 0.09 7.56 3.92
N THR A 198 1.13 7.18 3.20
CA THR A 198 1.03 7.02 1.75
C THR A 198 0.57 5.59 1.49
N PHE A 199 -0.37 5.37 0.57
CA PHE A 199 -1.01 4.05 0.45
C PHE A 199 -1.23 3.64 -1.02
N THR A 200 -1.43 2.34 -1.25
CA THR A 200 -1.95 1.82 -2.51
C THR A 200 -3.44 1.54 -2.34
N PRO A 201 -4.37 2.20 -3.08
CA PRO A 201 -5.81 2.05 -2.87
C PRO A 201 -6.29 0.60 -2.83
N ALA A 202 -5.88 -0.20 -3.81
CA ALA A 202 -6.26 -1.62 -3.89
C ALA A 202 -5.70 -2.44 -2.72
N LEU A 203 -4.48 -2.15 -2.25
CA LEU A 203 -3.90 -2.86 -1.12
C LEU A 203 -4.63 -2.51 0.18
N THR A 204 -4.92 -1.23 0.41
CA THR A 204 -5.69 -0.78 1.57
C THR A 204 -7.10 -1.38 1.58
N TYR A 205 -7.78 -1.41 0.43
CA TYR A 205 -9.09 -2.05 0.28
C TYR A 205 -9.04 -3.55 0.57
N LEU A 206 -7.97 -4.25 0.20
CA LEU A 206 -7.83 -5.69 0.45
C LEU A 206 -7.44 -6.00 1.90
N LEU A 207 -6.52 -5.21 2.48
CA LEU A 207 -5.99 -5.44 3.83
C LEU A 207 -6.93 -4.98 4.93
N ARG A 208 -7.79 -3.98 4.66
CA ARG A 208 -8.74 -3.41 5.63
C ARG A 208 -8.08 -2.88 6.92
N SER A 209 -6.79 -2.55 6.86
CA SER A 209 -5.96 -2.14 8.00
C SER A 209 -5.05 -0.96 7.66
N ASN A 210 -4.29 -0.51 8.66
CA ASN A 210 -3.18 0.42 8.43
C ASN A 210 -2.23 -0.16 7.37
N SER A 211 -1.86 0.68 6.40
CA SER A 211 -0.90 0.38 5.35
C SER A 211 -0.02 1.61 5.13
N ASP A 212 1.25 1.41 4.81
CA ASP A 212 2.14 2.49 4.38
C ASP A 212 2.97 1.99 3.22
N VAL A 213 3.08 2.81 2.18
CA VAL A 213 3.77 2.49 0.94
C VAL A 213 4.73 3.63 0.66
N THR A 214 6.00 3.29 0.51
CA THR A 214 7.07 4.26 0.27
C THR A 214 7.80 3.91 -1.02
N SER A 215 7.91 4.89 -1.91
CA SER A 215 8.74 4.77 -3.11
C SER A 215 10.20 5.03 -2.75
N LEU A 216 11.09 4.10 -3.09
CA LEU A 216 12.52 4.19 -2.83
C LEU A 216 13.28 4.18 -4.14
N LEU A 217 13.58 5.38 -4.64
CA LEU A 217 14.20 5.56 -5.97
C LEU A 217 15.73 5.70 -5.89
N SER A 218 16.31 5.89 -4.70
CA SER A 218 17.75 6.00 -4.55
C SER A 218 18.42 4.65 -4.29
N GLY A 219 19.58 4.42 -4.92
CA GLY A 219 20.35 3.19 -4.73
C GLY A 219 20.77 2.94 -3.28
N THR A 220 21.01 4.01 -2.50
CA THR A 220 21.33 3.90 -1.07
C THR A 220 20.13 3.46 -0.25
N ALA A 221 18.94 4.05 -0.48
CA ALA A 221 17.74 3.64 0.24
C ALA A 221 17.34 2.19 -0.10
N LEU A 222 17.47 1.80 -1.37
CA LEU A 222 17.24 0.42 -1.79
C LEU A 222 18.20 -0.56 -1.12
N LYS A 223 19.52 -0.25 -1.09
CA LYS A 223 20.51 -1.06 -0.38
C LYS A 223 20.18 -1.21 1.10
N SER A 224 19.77 -0.12 1.76
CA SER A 224 19.38 -0.14 3.18
C SER A 224 18.17 -1.03 3.42
N VAL A 225 17.15 -0.98 2.55
CA VAL A 225 15.97 -1.86 2.68
C VAL A 225 16.29 -3.31 2.37
N VAL A 226 17.09 -3.59 1.34
CA VAL A 226 17.55 -4.95 1.06
C VAL A 226 18.34 -5.50 2.24
N ALA A 227 19.24 -4.71 2.84
CA ALA A 227 20.00 -5.11 4.02
C ALA A 227 19.07 -5.35 5.23
N TYR A 228 18.13 -4.44 5.49
CA TYR A 228 17.13 -4.59 6.54
C TYR A 228 16.32 -5.87 6.35
N VAL A 229 15.70 -6.08 5.18
CA VAL A 229 14.89 -7.28 4.91
C VAL A 229 15.75 -8.55 5.00
N THR A 230 17.01 -8.50 4.53
CA THR A 230 17.95 -9.63 4.65
C THR A 230 18.26 -9.94 6.12
N ASP A 231 18.41 -8.95 6.99
CA ASP A 231 18.60 -9.16 8.42
C ASP A 231 17.41 -9.93 9.03
N TYR A 232 16.17 -9.50 8.75
CA TYR A 232 14.98 -10.26 9.23
C TYR A 232 14.87 -11.65 8.62
N ILE A 233 15.22 -11.80 7.35
CA ILE A 233 15.23 -13.09 6.67
C ILE A 233 16.25 -14.05 7.31
N THR A 234 17.41 -13.53 7.70
CA THR A 234 18.52 -14.32 8.24
C THR A 234 18.48 -14.45 9.76
N LYS A 235 17.51 -13.81 10.44
CA LYS A 235 17.28 -14.00 11.88
C LYS A 235 17.13 -15.48 12.17
N THR A 236 18.04 -15.99 13.00
CA THR A 236 17.96 -17.36 13.48
C THR A 236 16.66 -17.53 14.27
N PRO A 237 15.82 -18.53 13.95
CA PRO A 237 14.60 -18.75 14.70
C PRO A 237 14.92 -18.94 16.19
N LEU A 238 14.02 -18.44 17.06
CA LEU A 238 14.15 -18.64 18.50
C LEU A 238 14.29 -20.13 18.79
N LYS A 239 15.33 -20.49 19.55
CA LYS A 239 15.56 -21.88 19.91
C LYS A 239 14.38 -22.37 20.74
N THR A 240 13.92 -23.58 20.46
CA THR A 240 12.71 -24.16 21.07
C THR A 240 12.74 -24.12 22.60
N TYR A 241 13.91 -24.29 23.22
CA TYR A 241 14.04 -24.19 24.68
C TYR A 241 13.77 -22.78 25.21
N THR A 242 14.07 -21.73 24.46
CA THR A 242 13.78 -20.33 24.83
C THR A 242 12.27 -20.10 24.87
N ILE A 243 11.55 -20.64 23.88
CA ILE A 243 10.08 -20.58 23.84
C ILE A 243 9.48 -21.31 25.06
N PHE A 244 9.96 -22.52 25.37
CA PHE A 244 9.49 -23.26 26.55
C PHE A 244 9.85 -22.59 27.88
N GLN A 245 11.01 -21.95 27.96
CA GLN A 245 11.41 -21.17 29.14
C GLN A 245 10.47 -19.97 29.35
N THR A 246 10.13 -19.23 28.28
CA THR A 246 9.18 -18.11 28.38
C THR A 246 7.76 -18.56 28.76
N ILE A 247 7.31 -19.73 28.31
CA ILE A 247 6.01 -20.30 28.73
C ILE A 247 6.03 -20.73 30.20
N ARG A 248 7.17 -21.20 30.70
CA ARG A 248 7.35 -21.63 32.10
C ARG A 248 7.43 -20.46 33.08
N ASP A 249 7.90 -19.30 32.63
CA ASP A 249 8.13 -18.11 33.45
C ASP A 249 6.88 -17.19 33.56
N VAL A 250 5.73 -17.59 32.96
CA VAL A 250 4.40 -16.97 33.12
C VAL A 250 3.55 -17.86 34.04
#